data_AF-A0A1Q3TBD2-F1
#
_entry.id   AF-A0A1Q3TBD2-F1
#
_cell.length_a   1.000
_cell.length_b   1.000
_cell.length_c   1.000
_cell.angle_alpha   90.00
_cell.angle_beta   90.00
_cell.angle_gamma   90.00
#
_symmetry.space_group_name_H-M   'P 1'
#
loop_
_entity.id
_entity.type
_entity.pdbx_description
1 polymer ?
#
loop_
_entity_poly.entity_id
_entity_poly.type
_entity_poly.pdbx_seq_one_letter_code
_entity_poly.pdbx_strand_id
1 'polypeptide(L)'
;MKSDATIQKEVQDELKWQPLLNATEIGVAVKNGIVTLSGQVDSYTKKLAAEKAAKRIGGVKAVAEDIKVAYYGNRVKTDAEIAEAVVNALKWHSAVQEEKIKIKVDDGVVTLDGEVDWDYQRTNAKTAIENLTGVKLVVNLIGVKPKVKSSDVTQGIKDALLRSANSDAGRIRVDVIGSKVILSGFVRSFAEKEDAETAAWAAPGVITLESNLVVAEPEFSMID
;
A
#
# COMPACT_ATOMS: atom_id res chain seq x y z
N MET A 1 -23.92 -3.23 -8.44
CA MET A 1 -23.08 -4.24 -7.77
C MET A 1 -22.64 -5.28 -8.79
N LYS A 2 -21.36 -5.32 -9.12
CA LYS A 2 -20.78 -6.32 -10.03
C LYS A 2 -20.96 -7.74 -9.51
N SER A 3 -21.13 -8.69 -10.43
CA SER A 3 -21.12 -10.11 -10.09
C SER A 3 -19.70 -10.60 -9.80
N ASP A 4 -19.56 -11.64 -8.99
CA ASP A 4 -18.25 -12.26 -8.72
C ASP A 4 -17.55 -12.72 -9.99
N ALA A 5 -18.29 -13.24 -10.98
CA ALA A 5 -17.74 -13.64 -12.28
C ALA A 5 -17.19 -12.45 -13.07
N THR A 6 -17.86 -11.30 -13.01
CA THR A 6 -17.39 -10.05 -13.62
C THR A 6 -16.10 -9.58 -12.94
N ILE A 7 -16.08 -9.52 -11.60
CA ILE A 7 -14.90 -9.11 -10.82
C ILE A 7 -13.73 -10.05 -11.12
N GLN A 8 -13.97 -11.37 -11.14
CA GLN A 8 -12.93 -12.36 -11.42
C GLN A 8 -12.30 -12.13 -12.79
N LYS A 9 -13.12 -11.91 -13.83
CA LYS A 9 -12.63 -11.66 -15.18
C LYS A 9 -11.81 -10.37 -15.25
N GLU A 10 -12.32 -9.28 -14.66
CA GLU A 10 -11.61 -8.00 -14.64
C GLU A 10 -10.26 -8.09 -13.90
N VAL A 11 -10.21 -8.80 -12.76
CA VAL A 11 -8.94 -9.05 -12.05
C VAL A 11 -7.98 -9.86 -12.91
N GLN A 12 -8.46 -10.93 -13.57
CA GLN A 12 -7.62 -11.75 -14.46
C GLN A 12 -7.06 -10.93 -15.62
N ASP A 13 -7.87 -10.04 -16.20
CA ASP A 13 -7.45 -9.19 -17.30
C ASP A 13 -6.44 -8.13 -16.82
N GLU A 14 -6.65 -7.48 -15.67
CA GLU A 14 -5.68 -6.55 -15.07
C GLU A 14 -4.33 -7.24 -14.73
N LEU A 15 -4.35 -8.49 -14.27
CA LEU A 15 -3.14 -9.27 -14.02
C LEU A 15 -2.37 -9.57 -15.31
N LYS A 16 -3.06 -9.87 -16.42
CA LYS A 16 -2.42 -10.09 -17.73
C LYS A 16 -1.72 -8.83 -18.25
N TRP A 17 -2.21 -7.65 -17.89
CA TRP A 17 -1.60 -6.37 -18.26
C TRP A 17 -0.37 -6.01 -17.42
N GLN A 18 -0.09 -6.70 -16.31
CA GLN A 18 1.09 -6.42 -15.49
C GLN A 18 2.37 -6.96 -16.15
N PRO A 19 3.34 -6.11 -16.54
CA PRO A 19 4.55 -6.56 -17.24
C PRO A 19 5.45 -7.49 -16.41
N LEU A 20 5.32 -7.41 -15.08
CA LEU A 20 6.09 -8.22 -14.15
C LEU A 20 5.46 -9.60 -13.90
N LEU A 21 4.21 -9.84 -14.30
CA LEU A 21 3.49 -11.07 -13.97
C LEU A 21 3.29 -11.97 -15.19
N ASN A 22 3.46 -13.27 -14.98
CA ASN A 22 2.93 -14.26 -15.91
C ASN A 22 1.54 -14.66 -15.44
N ALA A 23 0.53 -14.56 -16.30
CA ALA A 23 -0.86 -14.87 -15.96
C ALA A 23 -1.07 -16.32 -15.47
N THR A 24 -0.14 -17.23 -15.76
CA THR A 24 -0.18 -18.64 -15.32
C THR A 24 0.32 -18.84 -13.89
N GLU A 25 1.01 -17.87 -13.29
CA GLU A 25 1.57 -17.97 -11.93
C GLU A 25 0.51 -17.72 -10.84
N ILE A 26 -0.56 -17.00 -11.16
CA ILE A 26 -1.57 -16.51 -10.20
C ILE A 26 -2.97 -17.00 -10.58
N GLY A 27 -3.57 -17.80 -9.70
CA GLY A 27 -5.00 -18.12 -9.71
C GLY A 27 -5.83 -17.02 -9.04
N VAL A 28 -7.02 -16.79 -9.59
CA VAL A 28 -8.00 -15.81 -9.08
C VAL A 28 -9.34 -16.49 -8.84
N ALA A 29 -9.84 -16.40 -7.60
CA ALA A 29 -11.19 -16.78 -7.24
C ALA A 29 -11.93 -15.59 -6.61
N VAL A 30 -13.25 -15.49 -6.77
CA VAL A 30 -14.04 -14.41 -6.17
C VAL A 30 -15.29 -14.98 -5.51
N LYS A 31 -15.57 -14.52 -4.30
CA LYS A 31 -16.79 -14.87 -3.57
C LYS A 31 -17.30 -13.67 -2.78
N ASN A 32 -18.53 -13.23 -3.04
CA ASN A 32 -19.18 -12.07 -2.40
C ASN A 32 -18.36 -10.77 -2.51
N GLY A 33 -17.61 -10.59 -3.59
CA GLY A 33 -16.65 -9.50 -3.80
C GLY A 33 -15.30 -9.68 -3.09
N ILE A 34 -15.06 -10.80 -2.39
CA ILE A 34 -13.76 -11.14 -1.81
C ILE A 34 -12.93 -11.85 -2.88
N VAL A 35 -11.84 -11.23 -3.31
CA VAL A 35 -10.89 -11.81 -4.27
C VAL A 35 -9.88 -12.65 -3.51
N THR A 36 -9.64 -13.89 -3.92
CA THR A 36 -8.54 -14.71 -3.45
C THR A 36 -7.50 -14.82 -4.55
N LEU A 37 -6.28 -14.36 -4.28
CA LEU A 37 -5.13 -14.52 -5.17
C LEU A 37 -4.26 -15.64 -4.63
N SER A 38 -4.04 -16.69 -5.42
CA SER A 38 -3.27 -17.86 -5.00
C SER A 38 -2.19 -18.19 -6.01
N GLY A 39 -1.04 -18.70 -5.56
CA GLY A 39 -0.01 -19.15 -6.50
C GLY A 39 1.39 -18.99 -5.93
N GLN A 40 2.36 -19.01 -6.83
CA GLN A 40 3.76 -18.90 -6.45
C GLN A 40 4.50 -17.97 -7.41
N VAL A 41 5.26 -17.04 -6.84
CA VAL A 41 6.07 -16.07 -7.58
C VAL A 41 7.51 -16.11 -7.11
N ASP A 42 8.42 -15.61 -7.94
CA ASP A 42 9.86 -15.58 -7.70
C ASP A 42 10.37 -14.21 -7.20
N SER A 43 9.47 -13.29 -6.83
CA SER A 43 9.82 -12.06 -6.13
C SER A 43 8.67 -11.48 -5.32
N TYR A 44 9.00 -10.79 -4.24
CA TYR A 44 8.02 -10.05 -3.45
C TYR A 44 7.36 -8.89 -4.24
N THR A 45 8.08 -8.26 -5.16
CA THR A 45 7.53 -7.23 -6.05
C THR A 45 6.39 -7.76 -6.92
N LYS A 46 6.51 -8.98 -7.45
CA LYS A 46 5.42 -9.62 -8.22
C LYS A 46 4.19 -9.85 -7.35
N LYS A 47 4.41 -10.36 -6.13
CA LYS A 47 3.35 -10.54 -5.14
C LYS A 47 2.58 -9.22 -4.91
N LEU A 48 3.30 -8.14 -4.61
CA LEU A 48 2.72 -6.80 -4.47
C LEU A 48 2.02 -6.28 -5.73
N ALA A 49 2.56 -6.55 -6.92
CA ALA A 49 1.94 -6.15 -8.17
C ALA A 49 0.59 -6.84 -8.39
N ALA A 50 0.49 -8.13 -8.04
CA ALA A 50 -0.76 -8.89 -8.13
C ALA A 50 -1.82 -8.36 -7.15
N GLU A 51 -1.42 -8.07 -5.91
CA GLU A 51 -2.29 -7.47 -4.90
C GLU A 51 -2.82 -6.10 -5.38
N LYS A 52 -1.93 -5.21 -5.84
CA LYS A 52 -2.28 -3.88 -6.34
C LYS A 52 -3.22 -3.95 -7.55
N ALA A 53 -2.95 -4.85 -8.48
CA ALA A 53 -3.82 -5.11 -9.64
C ALA A 53 -5.25 -5.47 -9.18
N ALA A 54 -5.40 -6.41 -8.26
CA ALA A 54 -6.71 -6.80 -7.75
C ALA A 54 -7.42 -5.64 -7.02
N LYS A 55 -6.70 -4.86 -6.20
CA LYS A 55 -7.27 -3.73 -5.45
C LYS A 55 -7.79 -2.58 -6.31
N ARG A 56 -7.32 -2.44 -7.55
CA ARG A 56 -7.82 -1.43 -8.51
C ARG A 56 -9.21 -1.73 -9.03
N ILE A 57 -9.60 -3.01 -9.05
CA ILE A 57 -10.87 -3.44 -9.64
C ILE A 57 -12.03 -2.98 -8.75
N GLY A 58 -12.92 -2.16 -9.33
CA GLY A 58 -14.14 -1.72 -8.66
C GLY A 58 -15.04 -2.92 -8.30
N GLY A 59 -15.64 -2.90 -7.12
CA GLY A 59 -16.46 -4.00 -6.60
C GLY A 59 -15.69 -5.05 -5.78
N VAL A 60 -14.35 -5.02 -5.79
CA VAL A 60 -13.53 -5.79 -4.85
C VAL A 60 -13.72 -5.23 -3.45
N LYS A 61 -14.13 -6.09 -2.51
CA LYS A 61 -14.38 -5.77 -1.09
C LYS A 61 -13.26 -6.18 -0.14
N ALA A 62 -12.47 -7.17 -0.54
CA ALA A 62 -11.28 -7.60 0.19
C ALA A 62 -10.41 -8.44 -0.75
N VAL A 63 -9.11 -8.50 -0.46
CA VAL A 63 -8.17 -9.40 -1.12
C VAL A 63 -7.61 -10.36 -0.07
N ALA A 64 -7.90 -11.64 -0.22
CA ALA A 64 -7.24 -12.73 0.48
C ALA A 64 -6.03 -13.16 -0.35
N GLU A 65 -4.85 -13.14 0.25
CA GLU A 65 -3.60 -13.38 -0.48
C GLU A 65 -2.93 -14.69 -0.02
N ASP A 66 -3.01 -15.70 -0.87
CA ASP A 66 -2.37 -17.00 -0.74
C ASP A 66 -1.21 -17.16 -1.74
N ILE A 67 -0.57 -16.04 -2.10
CA ILE A 67 0.63 -16.02 -2.95
C ILE A 67 1.87 -16.28 -2.09
N LYS A 68 2.63 -17.31 -2.46
CA LYS A 68 3.93 -17.63 -1.86
C LYS A 68 5.07 -17.07 -2.70
N VAL A 69 6.01 -16.38 -2.05
CA VAL A 69 7.28 -15.99 -2.69
C VAL A 69 8.28 -17.11 -2.45
N ALA A 70 8.83 -17.70 -3.51
CA ALA A 70 9.93 -18.64 -3.39
C ALA A 70 11.05 -18.32 -4.37
N TYR A 71 12.26 -18.33 -3.84
CA TYR A 71 13.47 -18.14 -4.61
C TYR A 71 14.12 -19.50 -4.88
N TYR A 72 14.78 -19.62 -6.03
CA TYR A 72 15.48 -20.83 -6.44
C TYR A 72 16.92 -20.51 -6.86
N GLY A 73 17.81 -21.49 -6.74
CA GLY A 73 19.21 -21.37 -7.15
C GLY A 73 19.95 -20.25 -6.43
N ASN A 74 20.66 -19.42 -7.19
CA ASN A 74 21.50 -18.33 -6.66
C ASN A 74 20.71 -17.15 -6.04
N ARG A 75 19.37 -17.15 -6.16
CA ARG A 75 18.49 -16.13 -5.57
C ARG A 75 18.07 -16.48 -4.15
N VAL A 76 18.36 -17.69 -3.67
CA VAL A 76 18.18 -18.06 -2.27
C VAL A 76 19.25 -17.32 -1.46
N LYS A 77 18.81 -16.51 -0.51
CA LYS A 77 19.66 -15.73 0.39
C LYS A 77 19.40 -16.14 1.82
N THR A 78 20.47 -16.16 2.60
CA THR A 78 20.37 -16.29 4.06
C THR A 78 19.81 -15.01 4.66
N ASP A 79 19.19 -15.11 5.84
CA ASP A 79 18.66 -13.93 6.54
C ASP A 79 19.77 -12.92 6.87
N ALA A 80 21.01 -13.38 7.07
CA ALA A 80 22.17 -12.51 7.27
C ALA A 80 22.52 -11.70 6.01
N GLU A 81 22.55 -12.34 4.83
CA GLU A 81 22.76 -11.63 3.56
C GLU A 81 21.64 -10.64 3.25
N ILE A 82 20.38 -11.01 3.55
CA ILE A 82 19.23 -10.13 3.37
C ILE A 82 19.34 -8.93 4.33
N ALA A 83 19.67 -9.16 5.60
CA ALA A 83 19.83 -8.09 6.59
C ALA A 83 20.92 -7.10 6.17
N GLU A 84 22.07 -7.59 5.69
CA GLU A 84 23.14 -6.75 5.16
C GLU A 84 22.67 -5.94 3.94
N ALA A 85 21.96 -6.57 3.01
CA ALA A 85 21.40 -5.88 1.85
C ALA A 85 20.39 -4.79 2.23
N VAL A 86 19.55 -5.03 3.25
CA VAL A 86 18.59 -4.06 3.77
C VAL A 86 19.31 -2.87 4.39
N VAL A 87 20.29 -3.10 5.27
CA VAL A 87 21.12 -2.03 5.86
C VAL A 87 21.74 -1.19 4.74
N ASN A 88 22.39 -1.83 3.77
CA ASN A 88 23.03 -1.13 2.67
C ASN A 88 22.02 -0.34 1.84
N ALA A 89 20.84 -0.89 1.52
CA ALA A 89 19.81 -0.18 0.78
C ALA A 89 19.32 1.07 1.51
N LEU A 90 19.13 1.01 2.84
CA LEU A 90 18.68 2.16 3.62
C LEU A 90 19.74 3.27 3.70
N LYS A 91 21.05 2.94 3.72
CA LYS A 91 22.15 3.94 3.66
C LYS A 91 22.08 4.85 2.46
N TRP A 92 21.68 4.31 1.30
CA TRP A 92 21.62 5.08 0.06
C TRP A 92 20.44 6.07 0.04
N HIS A 93 19.44 5.88 0.90
CA HIS A 93 18.33 6.80 1.04
C HIS A 93 18.62 7.85 2.11
N SER A 94 19.24 8.96 1.72
CA SER A 94 19.61 10.11 2.58
C SER A 94 18.47 10.67 3.45
N ALA A 95 17.23 10.39 3.09
CA ALA A 95 16.04 10.75 3.86
C ALA A 95 15.83 9.89 5.12
N VAL A 96 16.46 8.72 5.21
CA VAL A 96 16.25 7.73 6.26
C VAL A 96 17.50 7.70 7.15
N GLN A 97 17.36 8.12 8.40
CA GLN A 97 18.41 7.91 9.41
C GLN A 97 18.39 6.43 9.79
N GLU A 98 19.18 5.60 9.09
CA GLU A 98 19.20 4.15 9.28
C GLU A 98 19.45 3.76 10.73
N GLU A 99 20.18 4.58 11.49
CA GLU A 99 20.54 4.32 12.88
C GLU A 99 19.32 4.32 13.82
N LYS A 100 18.19 4.87 13.35
CA LYS A 100 16.91 4.89 14.07
C LYS A 100 16.01 3.70 13.72
N ILE A 101 16.38 2.90 12.72
CA ILE A 101 15.58 1.78 12.25
C ILE A 101 16.27 0.48 12.64
N LYS A 102 15.60 -0.30 13.47
CA LYS A 102 15.96 -1.68 13.79
C LYS A 102 15.43 -2.60 12.70
N ILE A 103 16.27 -3.49 12.24
CA ILE A 103 15.95 -4.46 11.19
C ILE A 103 15.99 -5.85 11.83
N LYS A 104 14.93 -6.63 11.62
CA LYS A 104 14.90 -8.07 11.88
C LYS A 104 14.63 -8.80 10.57
N VAL A 105 15.36 -9.87 10.28
CA VAL A 105 15.05 -10.78 9.17
C VAL A 105 14.85 -12.19 9.72
N ASP A 106 13.80 -12.86 9.26
CA ASP A 106 13.39 -14.18 9.71
C ASP A 106 12.69 -14.91 8.55
N ASP A 107 13.33 -15.94 7.99
CA ASP A 107 12.89 -16.67 6.80
C ASP A 107 12.56 -15.76 5.59
N GLY A 108 13.41 -14.74 5.37
CA GLY A 108 13.21 -13.72 4.34
C GLY A 108 12.07 -12.72 4.61
N VAL A 109 11.44 -12.77 5.78
CA VAL A 109 10.51 -11.72 6.25
C VAL A 109 11.33 -10.61 6.91
N VAL A 110 11.30 -9.42 6.33
CA VAL A 110 12.00 -8.24 6.86
C VAL A 110 11.02 -7.42 7.70
N THR A 111 11.36 -7.18 8.97
CA THR A 111 10.62 -6.27 9.84
C THR A 111 11.45 -5.00 10.07
N LEU A 112 10.86 -3.85 9.78
CA LEU A 112 11.42 -2.53 10.06
C LEU A 112 10.71 -1.92 11.27
N ASP A 113 11.45 -1.54 12.30
CA ASP A 113 10.93 -0.95 13.54
C ASP A 113 11.73 0.30 13.91
N GLY A 114 11.09 1.35 14.43
CA GLY A 114 11.76 2.59 14.80
C GLY A 114 10.83 3.80 14.78
N GLU A 115 11.42 5.00 14.87
CA GLU A 115 10.69 6.27 14.76
C GLU A 115 11.34 7.17 13.70
N VAL A 116 10.53 7.75 12.82
CA VAL A 116 10.94 8.77 11.84
C VAL A 116 10.18 10.08 12.05
N ASP A 117 10.67 11.17 11.47
CA ASP A 117 10.06 12.49 11.65
C ASP A 117 8.84 12.68 10.73
N TRP A 118 8.78 11.98 9.59
CA TRP A 118 7.75 12.14 8.55
C TRP A 118 7.32 10.82 7.92
N ASP A 119 6.06 10.71 7.49
CA ASP A 119 5.53 9.51 6.84
C ASP A 119 6.31 9.12 5.57
N TYR A 120 6.71 10.08 4.73
CA TYR A 120 7.46 9.75 3.52
C TYR A 120 8.76 9.00 3.83
N GLN A 121 9.38 9.21 5.01
CA GLN A 121 10.57 8.46 5.43
C GLN A 121 10.21 7.00 5.75
N ARG A 122 9.09 6.78 6.44
CA ARG A 122 8.54 5.44 6.73
C ARG A 122 8.20 4.70 5.44
N THR A 123 7.56 5.37 4.49
CA THR A 123 7.20 4.81 3.18
C THR A 123 8.43 4.52 2.34
N ASN A 124 9.41 5.44 2.29
CA ASN A 124 10.66 5.24 1.57
C ASN A 124 11.49 4.09 2.14
N ALA A 125 11.55 3.93 3.46
CA ALA A 125 12.26 2.81 4.08
C ALA A 125 11.69 1.45 3.65
N LYS A 126 10.35 1.35 3.53
CA LYS A 126 9.68 0.15 3.00
C LYS A 126 10.02 -0.05 1.52
N THR A 127 9.75 0.94 0.67
CA THR A 127 9.89 0.81 -0.79
C THR A 127 11.33 0.57 -1.24
N ALA A 128 12.32 1.09 -0.49
CA ALA A 128 13.74 0.85 -0.73
C ALA A 128 14.12 -0.64 -0.73
N ILE A 129 13.38 -1.46 0.03
CA ILE A 129 13.76 -2.86 0.25
C ILE A 129 12.81 -3.89 -0.40
N GLU A 130 11.66 -3.46 -0.94
CA GLU A 130 10.66 -4.38 -1.54
C GLU A 130 11.23 -5.19 -2.72
N ASN A 131 12.23 -4.65 -3.41
CA ASN A 131 12.83 -5.27 -4.60
C ASN A 131 14.13 -6.06 -4.30
N LEU A 132 14.55 -6.16 -3.03
CA LEU A 132 15.76 -6.88 -2.68
C LEU A 132 15.58 -8.39 -2.88
N THR A 133 16.60 -9.03 -3.45
CA THR A 133 16.60 -10.49 -3.65
C THR A 133 16.62 -11.21 -2.30
N GLY A 134 15.76 -12.23 -2.14
CA GLY A 134 15.61 -12.97 -0.89
C GLY A 134 14.47 -12.46 0.00
N VAL A 135 14.02 -11.21 -0.18
CA VAL A 135 12.90 -10.65 0.58
C VAL A 135 11.59 -11.31 0.15
N LYS A 136 10.90 -11.96 1.08
CA LYS A 136 9.59 -12.59 0.83
C LYS A 136 8.41 -11.72 1.29
N LEU A 137 8.65 -10.87 2.29
CA LEU A 137 7.67 -9.97 2.89
C LEU A 137 8.38 -8.82 3.60
N VAL A 138 7.77 -7.63 3.58
CA VAL A 138 8.23 -6.48 4.36
C VAL A 138 7.13 -6.05 5.33
N VAL A 139 7.41 -6.14 6.61
CA VAL A 139 6.58 -5.66 7.72
C VAL A 139 7.12 -4.31 8.17
N ASN A 140 6.36 -3.23 7.95
CA ASN A 140 6.77 -1.88 8.33
C ASN A 140 6.05 -1.44 9.61
N LEU A 141 6.78 -1.41 10.73
CA LEU A 141 6.31 -0.99 12.05
C LEU A 141 6.87 0.38 12.45
N ILE A 142 7.50 1.11 11.53
CA ILE A 142 8.08 2.42 11.81
C ILE A 142 6.97 3.40 12.23
N GLY A 143 7.14 4.04 13.39
CA GLY A 143 6.29 5.12 13.87
C GLY A 143 6.68 6.48 13.29
N VAL A 144 5.73 7.41 13.19
CA VAL A 144 5.98 8.80 12.76
C VAL A 144 5.82 9.73 13.95
N LYS A 145 6.85 10.55 14.21
CA LYS A 145 6.93 11.49 15.34
C LYS A 145 7.52 12.84 14.88
N PRO A 146 6.68 13.74 14.36
CA PRO A 146 7.13 15.02 13.84
C PRO A 146 7.76 15.89 14.90
N LYS A 147 8.86 16.55 14.54
CA LYS A 147 9.56 17.52 15.41
C LYS A 147 8.87 18.90 15.43
N VAL A 148 8.04 19.21 14.45
CA VAL A 148 7.40 20.53 14.33
C VAL A 148 5.97 20.45 14.87
N LYS A 149 5.69 21.13 15.98
CA LYS A 149 4.31 21.47 16.39
C LYS A 149 3.86 22.63 15.51
N SER A 150 3.19 22.35 14.40
CA SER A 150 2.69 23.43 13.55
C SER A 150 1.25 23.80 13.95
N SER A 151 1.05 25.07 14.29
CA SER A 151 -0.26 25.68 14.53
C SER A 151 -1.06 25.93 13.23
N ASP A 152 -0.46 25.64 12.07
CA ASP A 152 -1.05 25.84 10.73
C ASP A 152 -1.19 24.53 9.91
N VAL A 153 -0.98 23.37 10.54
CA VAL A 153 -1.09 22.04 9.92
C VAL A 153 -2.44 21.85 9.23
N THR A 154 -3.52 22.33 9.86
CA THR A 154 -4.89 22.15 9.38
C THR A 154 -5.14 22.72 7.98
N GLN A 155 -4.68 23.94 7.69
CA GLN A 155 -4.95 24.58 6.39
C GLN A 155 -4.04 24.00 5.30
N GLY A 156 -2.75 23.77 5.62
CA GLY A 156 -1.81 23.13 4.69
C GLY A 156 -2.21 21.70 4.30
N ILE A 157 -2.77 20.93 5.25
CA ILE A 157 -3.32 19.60 4.96
C ILE A 157 -4.52 19.70 4.03
N LYS A 158 -5.47 20.59 4.33
CA LYS A 158 -6.67 20.76 3.49
C LYS A 158 -6.28 21.14 2.06
N ASP A 159 -5.35 22.07 1.88
CA ASP A 159 -4.91 22.53 0.56
C ASP A 159 -4.11 21.46 -0.19
N ALA A 160 -3.32 20.63 0.49
CA ALA A 160 -2.62 19.49 -0.12
C ALA A 160 -3.61 18.42 -0.60
N LEU A 161 -4.60 18.09 0.23
CA LEU A 161 -5.63 17.11 -0.10
C LEU A 161 -6.54 17.57 -1.24
N LEU A 162 -6.95 18.85 -1.24
CA LEU A 162 -7.70 19.45 -2.34
C LEU A 162 -6.91 19.46 -3.67
N ARG A 163 -5.58 19.65 -3.62
CA ARG A 163 -4.71 19.59 -4.82
C ARG A 163 -4.56 18.17 -5.37
N SER A 164 -4.50 17.16 -4.49
CA SER A 164 -4.43 15.75 -4.91
C SER A 164 -5.77 15.20 -5.44
N ALA A 165 -6.90 15.76 -5.01
CA ALA A 165 -8.24 15.29 -5.34
C ALA A 165 -8.74 15.76 -6.73
N ASN A 166 -7.89 15.76 -7.77
CA ASN A 166 -8.29 16.19 -9.11
C ASN A 166 -9.05 15.11 -9.92
N SER A 167 -9.84 14.27 -9.25
CA SER A 167 -10.77 13.29 -9.85
C SER A 167 -11.81 12.94 -8.77
N ASP A 168 -13.07 13.36 -8.91
CA ASP A 168 -14.18 13.04 -7.98
C ASP A 168 -14.19 13.68 -6.57
N ALA A 169 -13.62 14.89 -6.40
CA ALA A 169 -13.56 15.67 -5.14
C ALA A 169 -14.88 15.90 -4.36
N GLY A 170 -16.04 15.50 -4.87
CA GLY A 170 -17.34 15.62 -4.19
C GLY A 170 -17.66 14.52 -3.18
N ARG A 171 -16.91 13.42 -3.13
CA ARG A 171 -17.30 12.20 -2.37
C ARG A 171 -16.49 11.91 -1.12
N ILE A 172 -15.33 12.53 -0.97
CA ILE A 172 -14.45 12.35 0.18
C ILE A 172 -14.43 13.65 0.99
N ARG A 173 -14.89 13.57 2.23
CA ARG A 173 -14.79 14.63 3.22
C ARG A 173 -13.53 14.45 4.04
N VAL A 174 -12.81 15.55 4.22
CA VAL A 174 -11.58 15.64 5.01
C VAL A 174 -11.81 16.56 6.21
N ASP A 175 -11.66 16.04 7.41
CA ASP A 175 -11.61 16.82 8.64
C ASP A 175 -10.23 16.68 9.30
N VAL A 176 -9.76 17.75 9.96
CA VAL A 176 -8.43 17.78 10.59
C VAL A 176 -8.56 18.32 12.00
N ILE A 177 -8.05 17.57 12.98
CA ILE A 177 -8.04 17.92 14.41
C ILE A 177 -6.59 17.85 14.90
N GLY A 178 -5.93 19.01 14.99
CA GLY A 178 -4.49 19.06 15.28
C GLY A 178 -3.68 18.34 14.20
N SER A 179 -3.00 17.26 14.59
CA SER A 179 -2.22 16.38 13.69
C SER A 179 -2.96 15.11 13.26
N LYS A 180 -4.25 14.99 13.59
CA LYS A 180 -5.11 13.88 13.17
C LYS A 180 -5.92 14.27 11.95
N VAL A 181 -5.82 13.48 10.89
CA VAL A 181 -6.68 13.58 9.70
C VAL A 181 -7.76 12.51 9.78
N ILE A 182 -8.99 12.88 9.43
CA ILE A 182 -10.12 11.98 9.33
C ILE A 182 -10.63 12.05 7.89
N LEU A 183 -10.59 10.92 7.19
CA LEU A 183 -11.16 10.76 5.86
C LEU A 183 -12.50 10.05 5.98
N SER A 184 -13.54 10.55 5.33
CA SER A 184 -14.87 9.93 5.32
C SER A 184 -15.54 10.08 3.97
N GLY A 185 -16.43 9.15 3.62
CA GLY A 185 -17.14 9.16 2.34
C GLY A 185 -16.98 7.88 1.54
N PHE A 186 -17.21 7.97 0.23
CA PHE A 186 -17.27 6.81 -0.66
C PHE A 186 -16.18 6.84 -1.72
N VAL A 187 -15.54 5.69 -1.92
CA VAL A 187 -14.54 5.42 -2.95
C VAL A 187 -14.97 4.20 -3.76
N ARG A 188 -14.50 4.10 -5.00
CA ARG A 188 -14.95 3.07 -5.97
C ARG A 188 -14.12 1.80 -5.88
N SER A 189 -12.91 1.87 -5.32
CA SER A 189 -11.99 0.74 -5.19
C SER A 189 -11.09 0.87 -3.97
N PHE A 190 -10.38 -0.21 -3.63
CA PHE A 190 -9.33 -0.17 -2.61
C PHE A 190 -8.16 0.70 -3.02
N ALA A 191 -7.81 0.70 -4.31
CA ALA A 191 -6.75 1.57 -4.81
C ALA A 191 -7.08 3.05 -4.57
N GLU A 192 -8.31 3.49 -4.87
CA GLU A 192 -8.73 4.87 -4.61
C GLU A 192 -8.73 5.21 -3.11
N LYS A 193 -9.08 4.24 -2.26
CA LYS A 193 -8.95 4.38 -0.80
C LYS A 193 -7.49 4.62 -0.39
N GLU A 194 -6.57 3.76 -0.84
CA GLU A 194 -5.15 3.83 -0.52
C GLU A 194 -4.49 5.10 -1.09
N ASP A 195 -4.90 5.54 -2.27
CA ASP A 195 -4.43 6.79 -2.89
C ASP A 195 -4.86 8.00 -2.04
N ALA A 196 -6.11 8.03 -1.56
CA ALA A 196 -6.60 9.09 -0.68
C ALA A 196 -5.87 9.09 0.68
N GLU A 197 -5.63 7.91 1.25
CA GLU A 197 -4.87 7.77 2.50
C GLU A 197 -3.41 8.19 2.35
N THR A 198 -2.77 7.81 1.24
CA THR A 198 -1.39 8.21 0.90
C THR A 198 -1.30 9.72 0.72
N ALA A 199 -2.27 10.33 0.02
CA ALA A 199 -2.34 11.77 -0.14
C ALA A 199 -2.50 12.50 1.21
N ALA A 200 -3.29 11.93 2.14
CA ALA A 200 -3.42 12.47 3.49
C ALA A 200 -2.11 12.40 4.27
N TRP A 201 -1.40 11.27 4.20
CA TRP A 201 -0.11 11.11 4.87
C TRP A 201 1.01 11.99 4.28
N ALA A 202 0.94 12.31 2.99
CA ALA A 202 1.89 13.21 2.34
C ALA A 202 1.77 14.66 2.83
N ALA A 203 0.64 15.01 3.47
CA ALA A 203 0.42 16.35 3.96
C ALA A 203 1.29 16.65 5.21
N PRO A 204 1.97 17.81 5.27
CA PRO A 204 2.85 18.13 6.39
C PRO A 204 2.12 18.18 7.73
N GLY A 205 2.65 17.48 8.75
CA GLY A 205 2.16 17.54 10.13
C GLY A 205 1.14 16.47 10.53
N VAL A 206 0.81 15.54 9.62
CA VAL A 206 -0.05 14.39 9.91
C VAL A 206 0.71 13.34 10.73
N ILE A 207 0.13 12.99 11.89
CA ILE A 207 0.65 11.97 12.82
C ILE A 207 -0.30 10.77 12.88
N THR A 208 -1.59 11.03 12.73
CA THR A 208 -2.62 10.00 12.84
C THR A 208 -3.59 10.17 11.69
N LEU A 209 -3.89 9.07 11.01
CA LEU A 209 -4.92 9.01 9.99
C LEU A 209 -6.02 8.07 10.45
N GLU A 210 -7.25 8.56 10.48
CA GLU A 210 -8.45 7.74 10.64
C GLU A 210 -9.18 7.69 9.30
N SER A 211 -9.32 6.49 8.74
CA SER A 211 -9.97 6.29 7.44
C SER A 211 -11.32 5.61 7.61
N ASN A 212 -12.38 6.40 7.51
CA ASN A 212 -13.77 5.99 7.49
C ASN A 212 -14.30 5.94 6.03
N LEU A 213 -13.42 5.70 5.06
CA LEU A 213 -13.76 5.55 3.65
C LEU A 213 -14.39 4.17 3.40
N VAL A 214 -15.55 4.18 2.73
CA VAL A 214 -16.31 2.99 2.34
C VAL A 214 -16.14 2.73 0.85
N VAL A 215 -15.73 1.52 0.48
CA VAL A 215 -15.68 1.08 -0.92
C VAL A 215 -17.09 0.74 -1.38
N ALA A 216 -17.68 1.58 -2.22
CA ALA A 216 -19.02 1.38 -2.78
C ALA A 216 -19.11 1.92 -4.22
N GLU A 217 -19.91 1.27 -5.07
CA GLU A 217 -20.27 1.84 -6.37
C GLU A 217 -21.25 3.01 -6.15
N PRO A 218 -21.12 4.14 -6.87
CA PRO A 218 -22.17 5.15 -6.82
C PRO A 218 -23.49 4.54 -7.31
N GLU A 219 -24.55 4.67 -6.52
CA GLU A 219 -25.90 4.55 -7.08
C GLU A 219 -26.02 5.64 -8.14
N PHE A 220 -26.09 5.23 -9.41
CA PHE A 220 -26.60 6.13 -10.44
C PHE A 220 -28.00 6.51 -9.99
N SER A 221 -28.22 7.78 -9.66
CA SER A 221 -29.56 8.32 -9.51
C SER A 221 -30.29 8.04 -10.82
N MET A 222 -31.21 7.08 -10.80
CA MET A 222 -32.25 6.97 -11.81
C MET A 222 -33.03 8.28 -11.71
N ILE A 223 -32.75 9.20 -12.63
CA ILE A 223 -33.62 10.34 -12.85
C ILE A 223 -34.66 9.80 -13.84
N ASP A 224 -35.87 9.58 -13.32
CA ASP A 224 -37.08 9.24 -14.06
C ASP A 224 -37.45 10.33 -15.08
#